data_AF-A0A7V8WAB4-F1
#
_entry.id   AF-A0A7V8WAB4-F1
#
_cell.length_a   1.000
_cell.length_b   1.000
_cell.length_c   1.000
_cell.angle_alpha   90.00
_cell.angle_beta   90.00
_cell.angle_gamma   90.00
#
_symmetry.space_group_name_H-M   'P 1'
#
loop_
_entity.id
_entity.type
_entity.pdbx_description
1 polymer ?
#
loop_
_entity_poly.entity_id
_entity_poly.type
_entity_poly.pdbx_seq_one_letter_code
_entity_poly.pdbx_strand_id
1 'polypeptide(L)' 'MDLSLLNIGLAAACGVILAGYVAYILLPAVKAYGRIWERIAAGFLTLFMLSTLLGIGLSIGLSVVWFYDKYA' A
#
# COMPACT_ATOMS: atom_id res chain seq x y z
N MET A 1 -18.44 13.66 14.07
CA MET A 1 -17.61 13.29 12.91
C MET A 1 -18.52 12.61 11.91
N ASP A 2 -18.78 13.24 10.78
CA ASP A 2 -19.67 12.69 9.76
C ASP A 2 -19.03 11.48 9.09
N LEU A 3 -19.70 10.34 9.15
CA LEU A 3 -19.24 9.08 8.56
C LEU A 3 -18.95 9.21 7.05
N SER A 4 -19.67 10.11 6.38
CA SER A 4 -19.49 10.43 4.96
C SER A 4 -18.09 10.99 4.65
N LEU A 5 -17.58 11.92 5.48
CA LEU A 5 -16.26 12.51 5.31
C LEU A 5 -15.14 11.48 5.51
N LEU A 6 -15.30 10.56 6.47
CA LEU A 6 -14.36 9.45 6.68
C LEU A 6 -14.32 8.50 5.48
N ASN A 7 -15.48 8.12 4.92
CA ASN A 7 -15.54 7.22 3.76
C ASN A 7 -14.87 7.83 2.53
N ILE A 8 -15.07 9.14 2.30
CA ILE A 8 -14.43 9.87 1.19
C ILE A 8 -12.91 9.95 1.41
N GLY A 9 -12.48 10.26 2.63
CA GLY A 9 -11.05 10.30 2.98
C GLY A 9 -10.36 8.94 2.79
N LEU A 10 -11.03 7.86 3.19
CA LEU A 10 -10.51 6.49 3.04
C LEU A 10 -10.43 6.07 1.56
N ALA A 11 -11.45 6.41 0.77
CA ALA A 11 -11.47 6.14 -0.67
C ALA A 11 -10.34 6.89 -1.40
N ALA A 12 -10.13 8.17 -1.07
CA ALA A 12 -9.07 8.99 -1.63
C ALA A 12 -7.67 8.44 -1.26
N ALA A 13 -7.46 8.08 0.02
CA ALA A 13 -6.21 7.48 0.47
C ALA A 13 -5.91 6.17 -0.24
N CYS A 14 -6.92 5.29 -0.37
CA CYS A 14 -6.79 4.02 -1.10
C CYS A 14 -6.41 4.27 -2.57
N GLY A 15 -7.07 5.23 -3.22
CA GLY A 15 -6.78 5.61 -4.60
C GLY A 15 -5.34 6.10 -4.81
N VAL A 16 -4.84 6.96 -3.92
CA VAL A 16 -3.46 7.49 -3.99
C VAL A 16 -2.42 6.38 -3.81
N ILE A 17 -2.64 5.46 -2.85
CA ILE A 17 -1.72 4.33 -2.62
C ILE A 17 -1.68 3.42 -3.84
N LEU A 18 -2.85 3.11 -4.42
CA LEU A 18 -2.96 2.22 -5.58
C LEU A 18 -2.34 2.86 -6.83
N ALA A 19 -2.59 4.15 -7.05
CA ALA A 19 -1.97 4.92 -8.13
C ALA A 19 -0.45 4.98 -7.98
N GLY A 20 0.06 5.22 -6.76
CA GLY A 20 1.49 5.22 -6.46
C GLY A 20 2.15 3.86 -6.73
N TYR A 21 1.52 2.76 -6.28
CA TYR A 21 2.01 1.41 -6.57
C TYR A 21 2.10 1.13 -8.07
N VAL A 22 1.04 1.44 -8.82
CA VAL A 22 1.02 1.17 -10.26
C VAL A 22 2.05 2.03 -11.00
N ALA A 23 2.13 3.33 -10.69
CA ALA A 23 3.01 4.29 -11.36
C ALA A 23 4.50 4.07 -11.04
N TYR A 24 4.83 3.89 -9.76
CA TYR A 24 6.22 3.92 -9.28
C TYR A 24 6.85 2.55 -9.11
N ILE A 25 6.05 1.50 -8.95
CA ILE A 25 6.55 0.15 -8.63
C ILE A 25 6.24 -0.82 -9.77
N LEU A 26 4.97 -0.94 -10.17
CA LEU A 26 4.54 -1.94 -11.15
C LEU A 26 4.98 -1.59 -12.59
N LEU A 27 4.76 -0.34 -13.02
CA LEU A 27 5.12 0.13 -14.36
C LEU A 27 6.62 -0.01 -14.69
N PRO A 28 7.56 0.45 -13.85
CA PRO A 28 8.99 0.28 -14.12
C PRO A 28 9.43 -1.19 -14.02
N ALA A 29 8.90 -1.96 -13.07
CA ALA A 29 9.25 -3.37 -12.91
C ALA A 29 8.88 -4.20 -14.15
N VAL A 30 7.72 -3.94 -14.76
CA VAL A 30 7.26 -4.66 -15.95
C VAL A 30 7.92 -4.12 -17.23
N LYS A 31 8.42 -2.89 -17.25
CA LYS A 31 9.14 -2.31 -18.41
C LYS A 31 10.63 -2.71 -18.47
N ALA A 32 11.26 -3.04 -17.35
CA ALA A 32 12.69 -3.35 -17.29
C ALA A 32 13.08 -4.72 -17.89
N TYR A 33 12.15 -5.67 -18.01
CA TYR A 33 12.46 -7.05 -18.40
C TYR A 33 11.91 -7.42 -19.79
N GLY A 34 12.79 -7.93 -20.65
CA GLY A 34 12.45 -8.36 -22.02
C GLY A 34 11.80 -9.74 -22.12
N ARG A 35 11.93 -10.60 -21.08
CA ARG A 35 11.38 -11.96 -21.08
C ARG A 35 10.11 -12.06 -20.21
N ILE A 36 9.08 -12.72 -20.72
CA ILE A 36 7.74 -12.80 -20.10
C ILE A 36 7.80 -13.47 -18.72
N TRP A 37 8.65 -14.47 -18.54
CA TRP A 37 8.84 -15.17 -17.27
C TRP A 37 9.49 -14.29 -16.18
N GLU A 38 10.39 -13.38 -16.57
CA GLU A 38 11.01 -12.42 -15.65
C GLU A 38 10.00 -11.34 -15.21
N ARG A 39 9.08 -10.96 -16.09
CA ARG A 39 7.98 -10.03 -15.74
C ARG A 39 7.04 -10.60 -14.68
N ILE A 40 6.76 -11.90 -14.70
CA ILE A 40 5.89 -12.56 -13.69
C ILE A 40 6.58 -12.56 -12.33
N ALA A 41 7.87 -12.94 -12.27
CA ALA A 41 8.65 -12.90 -11.04
C ALA A 41 8.77 -11.47 -10.48
N ALA A 42 8.99 -10.48 -11.35
CA ALA A 42 9.02 -9.08 -10.95
C ALA A 42 7.68 -8.61 -10.37
N GLY A 43 6.55 -8.95 -11.01
CA GLY A 43 5.22 -8.63 -10.48
C GLY A 43 4.92 -9.28 -9.12
N PHE A 44 5.42 -10.49 -8.89
CA PHE A 44 5.32 -11.14 -7.58
C PHE A 44 6.13 -10.39 -6.51
N LEU A 45 7.33 -9.92 -6.85
CA LEU A 45 8.17 -9.15 -5.94
C LEU A 45 7.56 -7.78 -5.58
N THR A 46 6.88 -7.13 -6.53
CA THR A 46 6.19 -5.87 -6.25
C THR A 46 4.98 -6.06 -5.34
N LEU A 47 4.23 -7.17 -5.49
CA LEU A 47 3.14 -7.52 -4.56
C LEU A 47 3.66 -7.81 -3.15
N PHE A 48 4.80 -8.49 -3.03
CA PHE A 48 5.47 -8.69 -1.74
C PHE A 48 5.86 -7.35 -1.09
N MET A 49 6.45 -6.43 -1.87
CA MET A 49 6.77 -5.08 -1.42
C MET A 49 5.54 -4.31 -0.94
N LEU A 50 4.44 -4.35 -1.71
CA LEU A 50 3.17 -3.72 -1.33
C LEU A 50 2.63 -4.32 -0.03
N SER A 51 2.64 -5.64 0.10
CA SER A 51 2.18 -6.34 1.30
C SER A 51 3.02 -5.98 2.54
N THR A 52 4.33 -5.87 2.39
CA THR A 52 5.22 -5.44 3.49
C THR A 52 4.94 -4.00 3.91
N LEU A 53 4.75 -3.08 2.95
CA LEU A 53 4.46 -1.68 3.24
C LEU A 53 3.13 -1.53 3.99
N LEU A 54 2.11 -2.26 3.52
CA LEU A 54 0.80 -2.33 4.18
C LEU A 54 0.92 -2.93 5.58
N GLY A 55 1.64 -4.05 5.72
CA GLY A 55 1.85 -4.71 7.00
C GLY A 55 2.51 -3.78 8.02
N ILE A 56 3.61 -3.14 7.64
CA ILE A 56 4.33 -2.19 8.52
C ILE A 56 3.44 -1.00 8.87
N GLY A 57 2.77 -0.40 7.88
CA GLY A 57 1.86 0.73 8.12
C GLY A 57 0.71 0.38 9.07
N LEU A 58 0.08 -0.79 8.88
CA LEU A 58 -0.98 -1.28 9.75
C LEU A 58 -0.45 -1.52 11.18
N SER A 59 0.73 -2.14 11.29
CA SER A 59 1.38 -2.45 12.57
C SER A 59 1.62 -1.17 13.37
N ILE A 60 2.18 -0.16 12.72
CA ILE A 60 2.47 1.14 13.34
C ILE A 60 1.16 1.83 13.72
N GLY A 61 0.17 1.87 12.82
CA GLY A 61 -1.13 2.50 13.08
C GLY A 61 -1.86 1.87 14.26
N LEU A 62 -1.95 0.54 14.32
CA LEU A 62 -2.52 -0.17 15.47
C LEU A 62 -1.73 0.08 16.74
N SER A 63 -0.40 0.07 16.65
CA SER A 63 0.46 0.31 17.81
C SER A 63 0.19 1.69 18.43
N VAL A 64 0.08 2.74 17.60
CA VAL A 64 -0.25 4.11 18.06
C VAL A 64 -1.62 4.15 18.75
N VAL A 65 -2.65 3.54 18.16
CA VAL A 65 -3.99 3.51 18.76
C VAL A 65 -3.99 2.79 20.11
N TRP A 66 -3.30 1.65 20.20
CA TRP A 66 -3.23 0.87 21.45
C TRP A 66 -2.48 1.61 22.56
N PHE A 67 -1.40 2.31 22.23
CA PHE A 67 -0.70 3.15 23.20
C PHE A 67 -1.55 4.37 23.61
N TYR A 68 -2.30 4.97 22.70
CA TYR A 68 -3.16 6.12 23.03
C TYR A 68 -4.23 5.75 24.06
N ASP A 69 -4.89 4.60 23.92
CA ASP A 69 -5.86 4.08 24.90
C ASP A 69 -5.24 3.80 26.28
N LYS A 70 -3.95 3.44 26.32
CA LYS A 70 -3.22 3.18 27.57
C LYS A 70 -2.76 4.45 28.29
N TYR A 71 -2.59 5.56 27.57
CA TYR A 71 -2.08 6.83 28.11
C TYR A 71 -3.14 7.95 28.22
N ALA A 72 -4.33 7.79 27.64
CA ALA A 72 -5.47 8.70 27.74
C ALA A 72 -6.41 8.32 28.89
#